data_AF-A0A5N7MNE3-F1
#
_entry.id   AF-A0A5N7MNE3-F1
#
_cell.length_a   1.000
_cell.length_b   1.000
_cell.length_c   1.000
_cell.angle_alpha   90.00
_cell.angle_beta   90.00
_cell.angle_gamma   90.00
#
_symmetry.space_group_name_H-M   'P 1'
#
loop_
_entity.id
_entity.type
_entity.pdbx_description
1 polymer ?
#
loop_
_entity_poly.entity_id
_entity_poly.type
_entity_poly.pdbx_seq_one_letter_code
_entity_poly.pdbx_strand_id
1 'polypeptide(L)'
;MIAHPPVSGETASLVAWLHQQALIGASVEAILEGLCAEALALGLELDRAVVAYLVFHPQFDGMTFTWTRDTGRAERQAATQPDIRRLPSPFLHMQTTGTEELRFRLNDRGSSLPFPLLSHLRSLGFTDYFAFFQPFGSSADPTLGPICRPGPSCVKA
;
A
#
# COMPACT_ATOMS: atom_id res chain seq x y z
N MET A 1 8.29 20.20 0.11
CA MET A 1 9.28 19.55 0.97
C MET A 1 8.66 19.46 2.36
N ILE A 2 7.98 18.35 2.66
CA ILE A 2 7.35 18.16 3.97
C ILE A 2 8.48 17.86 4.94
N ALA A 3 8.75 18.77 5.89
CA ALA A 3 9.66 18.50 6.98
C ALA A 3 9.02 17.45 7.88
N HIS A 4 9.51 16.20 7.80
CA HIS A 4 9.13 15.18 8.76
C HIS A 4 9.83 15.50 10.10
N PRO A 5 9.10 15.62 11.21
CA PRO A 5 9.72 15.78 12.51
C PRO A 5 10.66 14.59 12.78
N PRO A 6 11.76 14.79 13.53
CA PRO A 6 12.68 13.71 13.83
C PRO A 6 11.95 12.60 14.57
N VAL A 7 11.99 11.41 13.97
CA VAL A 7 11.49 10.19 14.60
C VAL A 7 12.30 9.97 15.89
N SER A 8 11.62 9.87 17.02
CA SER A 8 12.25 9.79 18.36
C SER A 8 11.84 8.51 19.07
N GLY A 9 12.67 8.03 20.01
CA GLY A 9 12.35 6.88 20.86
C GLY A 9 12.26 5.56 20.09
N GLU A 10 11.26 4.74 20.44
CA GLU A 10 11.07 3.38 19.89
C GLU A 10 10.84 3.39 18.37
N THR A 11 10.15 4.41 17.86
CA THR A 11 9.94 4.58 16.40
C THR A 11 11.26 4.77 15.66
N ALA A 12 12.28 5.40 16.27
CA ALA A 12 13.59 5.58 15.63
C ALA A 12 14.33 4.24 15.50
N SER A 13 14.16 3.36 16.49
CA SER A 13 14.71 2.01 16.47
C SER A 13 14.05 1.16 15.39
N LEU A 14 12.73 1.27 15.22
CA LEU A 14 12.00 0.63 14.13
C LEU A 14 12.48 1.09 12.75
N VAL A 15 12.69 2.39 12.55
CA VAL A 15 13.24 2.93 11.28
C VAL A 15 14.65 2.39 11.03
N ALA A 16 15.50 2.35 12.05
CA ALA A 16 16.85 1.77 11.92
C ALA A 16 16.80 0.28 11.56
N TRP A 17 15.88 -0.48 12.17
CA TRP A 17 15.64 -1.88 11.85
C TRP A 17 15.19 -2.06 10.40
N LEU A 18 14.24 -1.25 9.91
CA LEU A 18 13.79 -1.29 8.52
C LEU A 18 14.94 -1.06 7.53
N HIS A 19 15.81 -0.08 7.80
CA HIS A 19 17.00 0.16 6.97
C HIS A 19 17.94 -1.05 6.97
N GLN A 20 18.19 -1.67 8.13
CA GLN A 20 19.02 -2.86 8.22
C GLN A 20 18.42 -4.01 7.41
N GLN A 21 17.11 -4.27 7.53
CA GLN A 21 16.45 -5.33 6.76
C GLN A 21 16.57 -5.10 5.25
N ALA A 22 16.43 -3.85 4.80
CA ALA A 22 16.62 -3.49 3.40
C ALA A 22 18.06 -3.75 2.93
N LEU A 23 19.07 -3.39 3.74
CA LEU A 23 20.49 -3.58 3.40
C LEU A 23 20.90 -5.06 3.32
N ILE A 24 20.30 -5.93 4.14
CA ILE A 24 20.58 -7.38 4.09
C ILE A 24 19.73 -8.12 3.04
N GLY A 25 18.84 -7.43 2.33
CA GLY A 25 18.00 -8.02 1.30
C GLY A 25 16.91 -8.93 1.85
N ALA A 26 16.34 -8.61 3.02
CA ALA A 26 15.20 -9.34 3.56
C ALA A 26 14.00 -9.28 2.60
N SER A 27 13.20 -10.35 2.58
CA SER A 27 11.95 -10.38 1.80
C SER A 27 10.97 -9.31 2.29
N VAL A 28 10.14 -8.79 1.38
CA VAL A 28 9.11 -7.79 1.72
C VAL A 28 8.11 -8.36 2.72
N GLU A 29 7.81 -9.65 2.62
CA GLU A 29 7.01 -10.40 3.58
C GLU A 29 7.59 -10.30 4.99
N ALA A 30 8.88 -10.63 5.16
CA ALA A 30 9.55 -10.57 6.46
C ALA A 30 9.62 -9.14 7.03
N ILE A 31 9.86 -8.14 6.16
CA ILE A 31 9.87 -6.73 6.55
C ILE A 31 8.48 -6.30 7.03
N LEU A 32 7.43 -6.63 6.27
CA LEU A 32 6.05 -6.27 6.61
C LEU A 32 5.58 -6.97 7.89
N GLU A 33 5.89 -8.25 8.05
CA GLU A 33 5.59 -9.03 9.27
C GLU A 33 6.25 -8.40 10.51
N GLY A 34 7.55 -8.09 10.44
CA GLY A 34 8.27 -7.46 11.55
C GLY A 34 7.77 -6.04 11.84
N LEU A 35 7.51 -5.25 10.80
CA LEU A 35 6.93 -3.91 10.95
C LEU A 35 5.57 -3.97 11.67
N CYS A 36 4.68 -4.88 11.27
CA CYS A 36 3.38 -5.04 11.91
C CYS A 36 3.53 -5.54 13.35
N ALA A 37 4.44 -6.48 13.62
CA ALA A 37 4.70 -6.96 14.98
C ALA A 37 5.17 -5.84 15.91
N GLU A 38 6.11 -5.01 15.47
CA GLU A 38 6.59 -3.85 16.23
C GLU A 38 5.49 -2.79 16.40
N ALA A 39 4.74 -2.47 15.35
CA ALA A 39 3.61 -1.54 15.44
C ALA A 39 2.57 -1.99 16.49
N LEU A 40 2.26 -3.29 16.54
CA LEU A 40 1.39 -3.87 17.56
C LEU A 40 1.98 -3.73 18.96
N ALA A 41 3.28 -3.99 19.13
CA ALA A 41 3.97 -3.83 20.41
C ALA A 41 3.95 -2.37 20.92
N LEU A 42 3.98 -1.41 19.99
CA LEU A 42 3.83 0.03 20.26
C LEU A 42 2.38 0.49 20.49
N GLY A 43 1.42 -0.43 20.48
CA GLY A 43 0.01 -0.16 20.78
C GLY A 43 -0.85 0.27 19.60
N LEU A 44 -0.36 0.17 18.35
CA LEU A 44 -1.20 0.37 17.18
C LEU A 44 -2.11 -0.84 16.97
N GLU A 45 -3.42 -0.61 16.89
CA GLU A 45 -4.40 -1.66 16.59
C GLU A 45 -4.47 -1.90 15.07
N LEU A 46 -3.62 -2.80 14.59
CA LEU A 46 -3.62 -3.23 13.18
C LEU A 46 -4.23 -4.62 13.03
N ASP A 47 -5.24 -4.74 12.17
CA ASP A 47 -5.83 -6.05 11.81
C ASP A 47 -5.39 -6.52 10.42
N ARG A 48 -4.97 -5.56 9.57
CA ARG A 48 -4.54 -5.80 8.20
C ARG A 48 -3.58 -4.71 7.73
N ALA A 49 -2.55 -5.09 7.00
CA ALA A 49 -1.65 -4.15 6.34
C ALA A 49 -1.39 -4.61 4.90
N VAL A 50 -1.25 -3.65 3.98
CA VAL A 50 -1.00 -3.94 2.57
C VAL A 50 0.10 -3.04 2.05
N VAL A 51 1.10 -3.63 1.42
CA VAL A 51 2.12 -2.92 0.64
C VAL A 51 1.98 -3.35 -0.82
N ALA A 52 1.94 -2.40 -1.74
CA ALA A 52 1.86 -2.70 -3.16
C ALA A 52 2.76 -1.75 -3.96
N TYR A 53 3.35 -2.28 -5.03
CA TYR A 53 4.17 -1.50 -5.95
C TYR A 53 4.11 -2.10 -7.36
N LEU A 54 4.28 -1.24 -8.35
CA LEU A 54 4.38 -1.66 -9.75
C LEU A 54 5.77 -2.26 -10.00
N VAL A 55 5.83 -3.26 -10.87
CA VAL A 55 7.08 -3.93 -11.25
C VAL A 55 7.19 -4.02 -12.77
N PHE A 56 8.42 -3.89 -13.27
CA PHE A 56 8.74 -4.14 -14.68
C PHE A 56 8.99 -5.63 -14.91
N HIS A 57 7.94 -6.44 -14.79
CA HIS A 57 8.02 -7.87 -15.02
C HIS A 57 7.32 -8.25 -16.35
N PRO A 58 7.88 -9.16 -17.18
CA PRO A 58 7.26 -9.51 -18.47
C PRO A 58 5.82 -10.02 -18.36
N GLN A 59 5.50 -10.70 -17.25
CA GLN A 59 4.20 -11.35 -17.02
C GLN A 59 3.24 -10.56 -16.12
N PHE A 60 3.73 -9.65 -15.28
CA PHE A 60 2.93 -9.00 -14.24
C PHE A 60 3.27 -7.51 -14.14
N ASP A 61 2.30 -6.71 -13.73
CA ASP A 61 2.45 -5.26 -13.70
C ASP A 61 2.59 -4.72 -12.26
N GLY A 62 2.21 -5.50 -11.24
CA GLY A 62 2.38 -5.12 -9.84
C GLY A 62 2.45 -6.29 -8.88
N MET A 63 3.06 -6.04 -7.71
CA MET A 63 3.08 -6.96 -6.57
C MET A 63 2.33 -6.34 -5.40
N THR A 64 1.58 -7.17 -4.68
CA THR A 64 0.88 -6.82 -3.45
C THR A 64 1.27 -7.80 -2.36
N PHE A 65 1.51 -7.29 -1.16
CA PHE A 65 1.82 -8.05 0.04
C PHE A 65 0.75 -7.72 1.07
N THR A 66 -0.03 -8.72 1.48
CA THR A 66 -1.10 -8.53 2.48
C THR A 66 -0.74 -9.27 3.75
N TRP A 67 -0.59 -8.53 4.84
CA TRP A 67 -0.47 -9.07 6.18
C TRP A 67 -1.82 -9.04 6.91
N THR A 68 -2.09 -10.05 7.72
CA THR A 68 -3.29 -10.14 8.56
C THR A 68 -2.93 -10.51 10.00
N ARG A 69 -3.67 -9.96 10.97
CA ARG A 69 -3.46 -10.25 12.39
C ARG A 69 -3.66 -11.73 12.73
N ASP A 70 -4.67 -12.36 12.13
CA ASP A 70 -5.04 -13.75 12.45
C ASP A 70 -3.91 -14.75 12.19
N THR A 71 -3.14 -14.52 11.13
CA THR A 71 -2.02 -15.40 10.76
C THR A 71 -0.68 -14.87 11.24
N GLY A 72 -0.57 -13.54 11.39
CA GLY A 72 0.72 -12.87 11.57
C GLY A 72 1.65 -13.00 10.37
N ARG A 73 1.15 -13.47 9.21
CA ARG A 73 1.93 -13.73 7.99
C ARG A 73 1.56 -12.74 6.89
N ALA A 74 2.55 -12.41 6.06
CA ALA A 74 2.37 -11.66 4.84
C ALA A 74 2.31 -12.61 3.63
N GLU A 75 1.28 -12.43 2.81
CA GLU A 75 1.09 -13.19 1.57
C GLU A 75 1.36 -12.31 0.36
N ARG A 76 2.15 -12.83 -0.58
CA ARG A 76 2.49 -12.17 -1.84
C ARG A 76 1.52 -12.57 -2.95
N GLN A 77 1.05 -11.57 -3.67
CA GLN A 77 0.20 -11.73 -4.86
C GLN A 77 0.74 -10.88 -6.02
N ALA A 78 0.87 -11.50 -7.19
CA ALA A 78 1.12 -10.81 -8.44
C ALA A 78 -0.20 -10.33 -9.06
N ALA A 79 -0.16 -9.16 -9.71
CA ALA A 79 -1.31 -8.56 -10.38
C ALA A 79 -0.94 -8.11 -11.79
N THR A 80 -1.85 -8.32 -12.73
CA THR A 80 -1.79 -7.73 -14.07
C THR A 80 -2.56 -6.39 -14.10
N GLN A 81 -2.36 -5.60 -15.14
CA GLN A 81 -3.12 -4.36 -15.34
C GLN A 81 -4.65 -4.57 -15.36
N PRO A 82 -5.19 -5.60 -16.03
CA PRO A 82 -6.61 -5.96 -15.90
C PRO A 82 -7.04 -6.21 -14.45
N ASP A 83 -6.23 -6.91 -13.63
CA ASP A 83 -6.55 -7.16 -12.23
C ASP A 83 -6.60 -5.88 -11.42
N ILE A 84 -5.59 -5.00 -11.59
CA ILE A 84 -5.47 -3.71 -10.89
C ILE A 84 -6.66 -2.80 -11.22
N ARG A 85 -7.09 -2.80 -12.50
CA ARG A 85 -8.16 -1.92 -13.00
C ARG A 85 -9.56 -2.53 -12.89
N ARG A 86 -9.69 -3.77 -12.39
CA ARG A 86 -10.95 -4.52 -12.39
C ARG A 86 -12.07 -3.82 -11.63
N LEU A 87 -11.75 -3.22 -10.48
CA LEU A 87 -12.71 -2.52 -9.62
C LEU A 87 -12.10 -1.20 -9.11
N PRO A 88 -12.93 -0.18 -8.85
CA PRO A 88 -12.49 1.03 -8.15
C PRO A 88 -11.89 0.67 -6.78
N SER A 89 -10.67 1.13 -6.53
CA SER A 89 -9.95 0.90 -5.27
C SER A 89 -9.28 2.18 -4.78
N PRO A 90 -9.03 2.32 -3.46
CA PRO A 90 -8.27 3.45 -2.93
C PRO A 90 -6.93 3.63 -3.64
N PHE A 91 -6.16 2.55 -3.86
CA PHE A 91 -4.86 2.63 -4.53
C PHE A 91 -4.96 3.05 -6.00
N LEU A 92 -5.96 2.57 -6.75
CA LEU A 92 -6.17 3.00 -8.13
C LEU A 92 -6.55 4.49 -8.20
N HIS A 93 -7.39 4.94 -7.26
CA HIS A 93 -7.75 6.35 -7.14
C HIS A 93 -6.50 7.21 -6.88
N MET A 94 -5.73 6.88 -5.84
CA MET A 94 -4.51 7.61 -5.47
C MET A 94 -3.48 7.68 -6.61
N GLN A 95 -3.27 6.57 -7.32
CA GLN A 95 -2.40 6.54 -8.51
C GLN A 95 -2.91 7.43 -9.65
N THR A 96 -4.22 7.52 -9.83
CA THR A 96 -4.84 8.28 -10.95
C THR A 96 -4.92 9.77 -10.65
N THR A 97 -5.18 10.15 -9.40
CA THR A 97 -5.35 11.54 -8.99
C THR A 97 -4.09 12.18 -8.44
N GLY A 98 -3.07 11.38 -8.12
CA GLY A 98 -1.89 11.83 -7.38
C GLY A 98 -2.19 12.12 -5.90
N THR A 99 -3.31 11.61 -5.36
CA THR A 99 -3.63 11.78 -3.94
C THR A 99 -2.65 10.99 -3.07
N GLU A 100 -1.89 11.69 -2.24
CA GLU A 100 -0.84 11.09 -1.40
C GLU A 100 -1.39 10.33 -0.20
N GLU A 101 -2.52 10.75 0.37
CA GLU A 101 -3.11 10.13 1.56
C GLU A 101 -4.63 10.05 1.48
N LEU A 102 -5.19 8.95 1.98
CA LEU A 102 -6.62 8.74 2.15
C LEU A 102 -6.88 8.14 3.53
N ARG A 103 -7.92 8.65 4.20
CA ARG A 103 -8.43 8.07 5.44
C ARG A 103 -9.95 7.97 5.43
N PHE A 104 -10.46 6.82 5.83
CA PHE A 104 -11.90 6.57 5.97
C PHE A 104 -12.19 6.00 7.36
N ARG A 105 -13.11 6.65 8.08
CA ARG A 105 -13.74 6.07 9.27
C ARG A 105 -14.80 5.08 8.80
N LEU A 106 -14.62 3.80 9.09
CA LEU A 106 -15.50 2.73 8.63
C LEU A 106 -16.67 2.45 9.59
N ASN A 107 -16.52 2.85 10.86
CA ASN A 107 -17.55 2.70 11.88
C ASN A 107 -18.71 3.71 11.75
N ASP A 108 -18.56 4.75 10.92
CA ASP A 108 -19.63 5.69 10.62
C ASP A 108 -20.65 5.07 9.64
N ARG A 109 -21.81 4.69 10.18
CA ARG A 109 -22.89 4.06 9.42
C ARG A 109 -23.63 5.03 8.51
N GLY A 110 -23.49 6.35 8.71
CA GLY A 110 -24.16 7.38 7.90
C GLY A 110 -23.42 7.71 6.60
N SER A 111 -22.14 7.37 6.51
CA SER A 111 -21.29 7.73 5.37
C SER A 111 -21.32 6.66 4.26
N SER A 112 -21.59 7.11 3.03
CA SER A 112 -21.40 6.28 1.83
C SER A 112 -19.91 6.10 1.56
N LEU A 113 -19.47 4.85 1.45
CA LEU A 113 -18.06 4.53 1.15
C LEU A 113 -17.84 4.45 -0.37
N PRO A 114 -16.85 5.15 -0.94
CA PRO A 114 -16.68 5.28 -2.39
C PRO A 114 -16.14 4.02 -3.07
N PHE A 115 -15.60 3.05 -2.31
CA PHE A 115 -14.98 1.85 -2.86
C PHE A 115 -15.60 0.57 -2.28
N PRO A 116 -15.88 -0.45 -3.11
CA PRO A 116 -16.40 -1.74 -2.64
C PRO A 116 -15.55 -2.39 -1.54
N LEU A 117 -14.22 -2.24 -1.61
CA LEU A 117 -13.28 -2.72 -0.60
C LEU A 117 -13.61 -2.18 0.80
N LEU A 118 -13.91 -0.89 0.93
CA LEU A 118 -14.18 -0.26 2.22
C LEU A 118 -15.48 -0.80 2.83
N SER A 119 -16.50 -1.01 1.99
CA SER A 119 -17.76 -1.62 2.42
C SER A 119 -17.55 -3.06 2.90
N HIS A 120 -16.70 -3.82 2.22
CA HIS A 120 -16.32 -5.17 2.64
C HIS A 120 -15.57 -5.15 3.99
N LEU A 121 -14.56 -4.29 4.15
CA LEU A 121 -13.84 -4.16 5.42
C LEU A 121 -14.77 -3.75 6.57
N ARG A 122 -15.68 -2.80 6.34
CA ARG A 122 -16.71 -2.45 7.33
C ARG A 122 -17.56 -3.66 7.72
N SER A 123 -17.94 -4.52 6.76
CA SER A 123 -18.73 -5.73 7.05
C SER A 123 -17.98 -6.76 7.90
N LEU A 124 -16.64 -6.74 7.86
CA LEU A 124 -15.77 -7.56 8.69
C LEU A 124 -15.48 -6.94 10.07
N GLY A 125 -16.01 -5.75 10.37
CA GLY A 125 -15.85 -5.09 11.68
C GLY A 125 -14.68 -4.11 11.79
N PHE A 126 -13.95 -3.85 10.70
CA PHE A 126 -12.89 -2.83 10.70
C PHE A 126 -13.48 -1.44 10.96
N THR A 127 -12.74 -0.60 11.70
CA THR A 127 -13.21 0.71 12.17
C THR A 127 -12.56 1.89 11.46
N ASP A 128 -11.36 1.71 10.92
CA ASP A 128 -10.58 2.73 10.22
C ASP A 128 -9.85 2.12 9.03
N TYR A 129 -9.67 2.91 7.98
CA TYR A 129 -8.83 2.58 6.84
C TYR A 129 -7.94 3.79 6.55
N PHE A 130 -6.63 3.57 6.55
CA PHE A 130 -5.65 4.57 6.16
C PHE A 130 -4.78 4.02 5.02
N ALA A 131 -4.52 4.84 4.02
CA ALA A 131 -3.61 4.54 2.93
C ALA A 131 -2.79 5.77 2.59
N PHE A 132 -1.51 5.55 2.27
CA PHE A 132 -0.62 6.56 1.71
C PHE A 132 0.03 6.02 0.44
N PHE A 133 0.39 6.92 -0.46
CA PHE A 133 1.00 6.63 -1.76
C PHE A 133 2.24 7.49 -1.95
N GLN A 134 3.38 6.83 -2.10
CA GLN A 134 4.65 7.49 -2.36
C GLN A 134 5.07 7.19 -3.80
N PRO A 135 4.94 8.15 -4.75
CA PRO A 135 5.46 7.96 -6.09
C PRO A 135 6.99 7.89 -6.06
N PHE A 136 7.57 7.09 -6.94
CA PHE A 136 8.99 7.16 -7.25
C PHE A 136 9.24 8.38 -8.14
N GLY A 137 10.14 9.28 -7.73
CA GLY A 137 10.47 10.51 -8.48
C GLY A 137 9.68 11.75 -8.05
N SER A 138 9.92 12.88 -8.73
CA SER A 138 9.42 14.22 -8.31
C SER A 138 8.06 14.61 -8.89
N SER A 139 7.34 13.68 -9.48
CA SER A 139 6.04 13.91 -10.10
C SER A 139 5.30 12.59 -10.06
N ALA A 140 4.02 12.60 -9.70
CA ALA A 140 3.10 11.58 -10.18
C ALA A 140 3.10 11.69 -11.71
N ASP A 141 4.10 11.08 -12.35
CA ASP A 141 4.24 11.12 -13.79
C ASP A 141 3.08 10.29 -14.34
N PRO A 142 2.11 10.91 -15.05
CA PRO A 142 0.99 10.20 -15.62
C PRO A 142 1.42 9.15 -16.68
N THR A 143 2.71 9.12 -17.04
CA THR A 143 3.33 8.14 -17.94
C THR A 143 4.07 7.00 -17.22
N LEU A 144 4.38 7.11 -15.91
CA LEU A 144 5.01 6.03 -15.11
C LEU A 144 4.01 5.04 -14.52
N GLY A 145 2.71 5.36 -14.54
CA GLY A 145 1.65 4.35 -14.47
C GLY A 145 1.35 3.82 -15.88
N PRO A 146 0.78 2.61 -16.08
CA PRO A 146 0.61 2.04 -17.42
C PRO A 146 -0.63 2.63 -18.11
N ILE A 147 -0.68 3.95 -18.17
CA ILE A 147 -1.53 4.73 -19.04
C ILE A 147 -0.71 5.00 -20.30
N CYS A 148 -0.38 3.92 -21.02
CA CYS A 148 -0.21 4.07 -22.46
C CYS A 148 -1.52 4.66 -22.97
N ARG A 149 -1.49 5.93 -23.39
CA ARG A 149 -2.57 6.45 -24.24
C ARG A 149 -2.63 5.54 -25.48
N PRO A 150 -3.82 5.11 -25.93
CA PRO A 150 -3.92 4.26 -27.12
C PRO A 150 -3.32 5.00 -28.31
N GLY A 151 -2.13 4.55 -28.73
CA GLY A 151 -1.31 5.12 -29.79
C GLY A 151 -0.26 4.09 -30.21
N PRO A 152 0.23 4.14 -31.47
CA PRO A 152 0.93 3.02 -32.10
C PRO A 152 2.33 2.70 -31.54
N SER A 153 2.81 3.38 -30.49
CA SER A 153 4.16 3.17 -29.93
C SER A 153 4.18 2.57 -28.52
N CYS A 154 3.10 1.96 -28.04
CA CYS A 154 3.11 1.30 -26.74
C CYS A 154 3.88 -0.03 -26.82
N VAL A 155 5.20 0.01 -26.61
CA VAL A 155 6.02 -1.18 -26.41
C VAL A 155 6.32 -1.25 -24.91
N LYS A 156 5.85 -2.33 -24.26
CA LYS A 156 6.39 -2.73 -22.96
C LYS A 156 7.87 -3.03 -23.17
N ALA A 157 8.75 -2.21 -22.61
CA ALA A 157 10.16 -2.57 -22.46
C ALA A 157 10.30 -3.61 -21.34
#